data_AF-A0A7X9J327-F1
#
_entry.id   AF-A0A7X9J327-F1
#
_cell.length_a   1.000
_cell.length_b   1.000
_cell.length_c   1.000
_cell.angle_alpha   90.00
_cell.angle_beta   90.00
_cell.angle_gamma   90.00
#
_symmetry.space_group_name_H-M   'P 1'
#
loop_
_entity.id
_entity.type
_entity.pdbx_description
1 polymer ?
#
loop_
_entity_poly.entity_id
_entity_poly.type
_entity_poly.pdbx_seq_one_letter_code
_entity_poly.pdbx_strand_id
1 'polypeptide(L)'
;MNQWLTAALWMALALAASVVSIRFAISVALTEIMFGVIGGNFLHLQVTDWVNFLAGFGSVLLTFLAGAEIEVDVMRHHWKPVLAIGLVSFLLPFAGAWLFALYVAGWSPEG
;
A
#
# COMPACT_ATOMS: atom_id res chain seq x y z
N MET A 1 -17.12 5.59 19.30
CA MET A 1 -16.49 4.54 20.12
C MET A 1 -15.39 5.14 20.99
N ASN A 2 -15.09 4.50 22.12
CA ASN A 2 -13.88 4.80 22.90
C ASN A 2 -12.64 4.55 22.03
N GLN A 3 -11.64 5.44 22.09
CA GLN A 3 -10.41 5.34 21.28
C GLN A 3 -9.69 4.00 21.46
N TRP A 4 -9.66 3.48 22.69
CA TRP A 4 -9.08 2.18 23.00
C TRP A 4 -9.79 1.02 22.30
N LEU A 5 -11.12 1.07 22.20
CA LEU A 5 -11.91 0.07 21.48
C LEU A 5 -11.65 0.14 19.97
N THR A 6 -11.60 1.36 19.42
CA THR A 6 -11.26 1.57 18.01
C THR A 6 -9.87 1.01 17.68
N ALA A 7 -8.87 1.27 18.54
CA ALA A 7 -7.53 0.72 18.37
C ALA A 7 -7.51 -0.81 18.46
N ALA A 8 -8.21 -1.38 19.45
CA ALA A 8 -8.32 -2.84 19.59
C ALA A 8 -8.97 -3.49 18.36
N LEU A 9 -9.99 -2.87 17.77
CA LEU A 9 -10.63 -3.35 16.55
C LEU A 9 -9.70 -3.28 15.33
N TRP A 10 -8.95 -2.19 15.15
CA TRP A 10 -7.93 -2.09 14.09
C TRP A 10 -6.88 -3.19 14.22
N MET A 11 -6.35 -3.41 15.42
CA MET A 11 -5.35 -4.46 15.68
C MET A 11 -5.93 -5.86 15.48
N ALA A 12 -7.17 -6.11 15.92
CA ALA A 12 -7.84 -7.39 15.73
C ALA A 12 -8.10 -7.70 14.25
N LEU A 13 -8.51 -6.70 13.46
CA LEU A 13 -8.70 -6.85 12.02
C LEU A 13 -7.38 -7.12 11.30
N ALA A 14 -6.31 -6.39 11.63
CA ALA A 14 -4.99 -6.61 11.03
C ALA A 14 -4.44 -8.01 11.37
N LEU A 15 -4.61 -8.46 12.61
CA LEU A 15 -4.24 -9.82 13.03
C LEU A 15 -5.07 -10.88 12.30
N ALA A 16 -6.40 -10.70 12.22
CA ALA A 16 -7.28 -11.62 11.51
C ALA A 16 -6.92 -11.70 10.02
N ALA A 17 -6.65 -10.56 9.37
CA ALA A 17 -6.20 -10.49 7.99
C ALA A 17 -4.87 -11.25 7.80
N SER A 18 -3.92 -11.09 8.72
CA SER A 18 -2.64 -11.81 8.70
C SER A 18 -2.84 -13.33 8.82
N VAL A 19 -3.68 -13.80 9.75
CA VAL A 19 -3.98 -15.24 9.89
C VAL A 19 -4.66 -15.79 8.63
N VAL A 20 -5.62 -15.07 8.08
CA VAL A 20 -6.35 -15.47 6.86
C VAL A 20 -5.41 -15.53 5.65
N SER A 21 -4.56 -14.51 5.46
CA SER A 21 -3.62 -14.49 4.34
C SER A 21 -2.67 -15.68 4.35
N ILE A 22 -2.14 -16.05 5.52
CA ILE A 22 -1.30 -17.24 5.69
C ILE A 22 -2.12 -18.52 5.42
N ARG A 23 -3.35 -18.61 5.93
CA ARG A 23 -4.16 -19.84 5.82
C ARG A 23 -4.59 -20.16 4.40
N PHE A 24 -4.87 -19.15 3.59
CA PHE A 24 -5.34 -19.27 2.21
C PHE A 24 -4.25 -19.01 1.17
N ALA A 25 -3.01 -18.73 1.59
CA ALA A 25 -1.87 -18.41 0.72
C ALA A 25 -2.17 -17.26 -0.27
N ILE A 26 -2.86 -16.23 0.21
CA ILE A 26 -3.16 -14.99 -0.53
C ILE A 26 -2.20 -13.90 -0.06
N SER A 27 -1.92 -12.91 -0.91
CA SER A 27 -1.14 -11.72 -0.53
C SER A 27 -1.63 -11.10 0.78
N VAL A 28 -0.70 -10.84 1.70
CA VAL A 28 -0.97 -10.18 2.98
C VAL A 28 -1.62 -8.82 2.76
N ALA A 29 -0.99 -7.95 1.95
CA ALA A 29 -1.50 -6.60 1.67
C ALA A 29 -2.93 -6.59 1.10
N LEU A 30 -3.24 -7.49 0.14
CA LEU A 30 -4.58 -7.60 -0.41
C LEU A 30 -5.61 -7.96 0.67
N THR A 31 -5.26 -8.90 1.55
CA THR A 31 -6.13 -9.35 2.62
C THR A 31 -6.35 -8.24 3.66
N GLU A 32 -5.30 -7.49 4.02
CA GLU A 32 -5.40 -6.33 4.90
C GLU A 32 -6.31 -5.23 4.34
N ILE A 33 -6.21 -4.95 3.03
CA ILE A 33 -7.12 -4.01 2.35
C ILE A 33 -8.57 -4.49 2.46
N MET A 34 -8.84 -5.76 2.18
CA MET A 34 -10.19 -6.33 2.28
C MET A 34 -10.77 -6.22 3.70
N PHE A 35 -9.98 -6.54 4.73
CA PHE A 35 -10.40 -6.40 6.12
C PHE A 35 -10.56 -4.93 6.52
N GLY A 36 -9.74 -4.03 6.01
CA GLY A 36 -9.90 -2.59 6.18
C GLY A 36 -11.22 -2.08 5.58
N VAL A 37 -11.58 -2.55 4.38
CA VAL A 37 -12.89 -2.27 3.75
C VAL A 37 -14.03 -2.77 4.62
N ILE A 38 -13.94 -4.00 5.16
CA ILE A 38 -14.95 -4.54 6.08
C ILE A 38 -15.05 -3.69 7.35
N GLY A 39 -13.92 -3.33 7.96
CA GLY A 39 -13.87 -2.48 9.15
C GLY A 39 -14.47 -1.10 8.94
N GLY A 40 -14.18 -0.47 7.79
CA GLY A 40 -14.75 0.83 7.44
C GLY A 40 -16.26 0.77 7.19
N ASN A 41 -16.74 -0.23 6.43
CA ASN A 41 -18.14 -0.27 6.00
C ASN A 41 -19.09 -0.89 7.05
N PHE A 42 -18.68 -1.95 7.74
CA PHE A 42 -19.56 -2.66 8.69
C PHE A 42 -19.39 -2.15 10.12
N LEU A 43 -18.15 -1.86 10.54
CA LEU A 43 -17.85 -1.40 11.90
C LEU A 43 -17.76 0.12 12.02
N HIS A 44 -17.95 0.85 10.92
CA HIS A 44 -17.90 2.31 10.84
C HIS A 44 -16.59 2.88 11.41
N LEU A 45 -15.49 2.12 11.30
CA LEU A 45 -14.18 2.57 11.75
C LEU A 45 -13.72 3.76 10.91
N GLN A 46 -13.42 4.86 11.60
CA GLN A 46 -12.92 6.08 10.96
C GLN A 46 -11.40 6.06 10.98
N VAL A 47 -10.80 6.61 9.91
CA VAL A 47 -9.37 6.89 9.88
C VAL A 47 -9.14 8.13 10.75
N THR A 48 -8.47 7.92 11.89
CA THR A 48 -8.10 8.97 12.83
C THR A 48 -6.64 9.35 12.67
N ASP A 49 -6.21 10.47 13.24
CA ASP A 49 -4.83 10.98 13.08
C ASP A 49 -3.75 9.96 13.49
N TRP A 50 -3.99 9.17 14.55
CA TRP A 50 -3.05 8.12 14.96
C TRP A 50 -2.97 6.96 13.95
N VAL A 51 -4.06 6.65 13.24
CA VAL A 51 -4.09 5.63 12.19
C VAL A 51 -3.29 6.13 10.98
N ASN A 52 -3.50 7.39 10.59
CA ASN A 52 -2.71 8.03 9.53
C ASN A 52 -1.22 8.08 9.87
N PHE A 53 -0.89 8.40 11.12
CA PHE A 53 0.49 8.38 11.60
C PHE A 53 1.11 6.98 11.47
N LEU A 54 0.44 5.93 11.95
CA LEU A 54 0.93 4.56 11.86
C LEU A 54 1.05 4.08 10.41
N ALA A 55 0.09 4.40 9.55
CA ALA A 55 0.12 4.05 8.13
C ALA A 55 1.31 4.73 7.42
N GLY A 56 1.53 6.03 7.69
CA GLY A 56 2.67 6.77 7.17
C GLY A 56 4.00 6.22 7.68
N PHE A 57 4.12 6.01 8.99
CA PHE A 57 5.31 5.44 9.61
C PHE A 57 5.63 4.04 9.08
N GLY A 58 4.62 3.17 8.99
CA GLY A 58 4.76 1.81 8.43
C GLY A 58 5.21 1.83 6.98
N SER A 59 4.64 2.71 6.14
CA SER A 59 5.05 2.86 4.74
C SER A 59 6.52 3.26 4.59
N VAL A 60 6.98 4.23 5.40
CA VAL A 60 8.40 4.64 5.42
C VAL A 60 9.29 3.50 5.89
N LEU A 61 8.92 2.82 6.98
CA LEU A 61 9.70 1.69 7.50
C LEU A 61 9.81 0.54 6.49
N LEU A 62 8.72 0.17 5.82
CA LEU A 62 8.73 -0.91 4.83
C LEU A 62 9.62 -0.55 3.63
N THR A 63 9.55 0.69 3.16
CA THR A 63 10.40 1.17 2.07
C THR A 63 11.87 1.22 2.48
N PHE A 64 12.15 1.61 3.73
CA PHE A 64 13.50 1.59 4.28
C PHE A 64 14.06 0.18 4.40
N LEU A 65 13.29 -0.77 4.92
CA LEU A 65 13.68 -2.18 5.04
C LEU A 65 13.93 -2.80 3.67
N ALA A 66 13.05 -2.53 2.70
CA ALA A 66 13.25 -2.94 1.31
C ALA A 66 14.55 -2.39 0.73
N GLY A 67 14.91 -1.13 1.05
CA GLY A 67 16.20 -0.55 0.66
C GLY A 67 17.40 -1.15 1.39
N ALA A 68 17.23 -1.53 2.66
CA ALA A 68 18.28 -2.13 3.48
C ALA A 68 18.62 -3.57 3.06
N GLU A 69 17.69 -4.28 2.42
CA GLU A 69 17.88 -5.63 1.89
C GLU A 69 18.66 -5.64 0.55
N ILE A 70 18.86 -4.48 -0.10
CA ILE A 70 19.52 -4.40 -1.41
C ILE A 70 21.04 -4.59 -1.32
N GLU A 71 21.58 -5.52 -2.11
CA GLU A 71 23.02 -5.68 -2.32
C GLU A 71 23.61 -4.54 -3.16
N VAL A 72 24.33 -3.64 -2.50
CA VAL A 72 24.88 -2.41 -3.11
C VAL A 72 25.86 -2.71 -4.25
N ASP A 73 26.68 -3.75 -4.14
CA ASP A 73 27.68 -4.10 -5.15
C ASP A 73 27.04 -4.58 -6.46
N VAL A 74 25.97 -5.38 -6.37
CA VAL A 74 25.18 -5.83 -7.54
C VAL A 74 24.49 -4.65 -8.20
N MET A 75 23.87 -3.76 -7.41
CA MET A 75 23.23 -2.55 -7.91
C MET A 75 24.23 -1.64 -8.65
N ARG A 76 25.45 -1.47 -8.10
CA ARG A 76 26.52 -0.69 -8.75
C ARG A 76 26.98 -1.31 -10.05
N HIS A 77 27.07 -2.64 -10.14
CA HIS A 77 27.45 -3.32 -11.36
C HIS A 77 26.37 -3.19 -12.46
N HIS A 78 25.10 -3.16 -12.08
CA HIS A 78 23.94 -3.11 -13.00
C HIS A 78 23.14 -1.79 -12.96
N TRP A 79 23.78 -0.67 -12.62
CA TRP A 79 23.06 0.59 -12.37
C TRP A 79 22.24 1.10 -13.57
N LYS A 80 22.73 0.92 -14.81
CA LYS A 80 22.01 1.34 -16.02
C LYS A 80 20.73 0.53 -16.24
N PRO A 81 20.77 -0.83 -16.29
CA PRO A 81 19.56 -1.64 -16.32
C PRO A 81 18.58 -1.33 -15.18
N VAL A 82 19.07 -1.23 -13.94
CA VAL A 82 18.21 -0.98 -12.76
C VAL A 82 17.47 0.35 -12.92
N LEU A 83 18.17 1.42 -13.29
CA LEU A 83 17.56 2.72 -13.50
C LEU A 83 16.55 2.71 -14.66
N ALA A 84 16.90 2.08 -15.78
CA ALA A 84 16.03 2.00 -16.94
C ALA A 84 14.75 1.20 -16.63
N ILE A 85 14.87 0.04 -15.98
CA ILE A 85 13.72 -0.78 -15.57
C ILE A 85 12.87 0.00 -14.57
N GLY A 86 13.48 0.66 -13.59
CA GLY A 86 12.74 1.47 -12.60
C GLY A 86 11.96 2.61 -13.25
N LEU A 87 12.59 3.40 -14.13
CA LEU A 87 11.93 4.51 -14.81
C LEU A 87 10.83 4.03 -15.76
N VAL A 88 11.10 3.02 -16.58
CA VAL A 88 10.13 2.52 -17.57
C VAL A 88 8.95 1.84 -16.87
N SER A 89 9.20 1.03 -15.84
CA SER A 89 8.14 0.36 -15.07
C SER A 89 7.26 1.33 -14.27
N PHE A 90 7.74 2.53 -13.96
CA PHE A 90 6.93 3.59 -13.34
C PHE A 90 6.21 4.46 -14.38
N LEU A 91 6.95 5.00 -15.35
CA LEU A 91 6.43 6.01 -16.29
C LEU A 91 5.39 5.43 -17.25
N LEU A 92 5.55 4.20 -17.73
CA LEU A 92 4.60 3.62 -18.68
C LEU A 92 3.22 3.35 -18.04
N PRO A 93 3.11 2.66 -16.88
CA PRO A 93 1.82 2.50 -16.23
C PRO A 93 1.20 3.83 -15.79
N PHE A 94 2.03 4.78 -15.32
CA PHE A 94 1.56 6.12 -14.95
C PHE A 94 0.95 6.86 -16.14
N ALA A 95 1.69 6.96 -17.25
CA ALA A 95 1.19 7.62 -18.47
C ALA A 95 -0.03 6.88 -19.03
N GLY A 96 -0.04 5.55 -18.99
CA GLY A 96 -1.18 4.74 -19.40
C GLY A 96 -2.44 5.05 -18.59
N ALA A 97 -2.34 5.07 -17.26
CA ALA A 97 -3.45 5.39 -16.37
C ALA A 97 -3.92 6.84 -16.56
N TRP A 98 -3.00 7.79 -16.70
CA TRP A 98 -3.31 9.19 -16.98
C TRP A 98 -4.09 9.34 -18.30
N LEU A 99 -3.56 8.80 -19.40
CA LEU A 99 -4.19 8.89 -20.72
C LEU A 99 -5.55 8.20 -20.72
N PHE A 100 -5.67 7.05 -20.06
CA PHE A 100 -6.94 6.38 -19.88
C PHE A 100 -7.95 7.26 -19.12
N ALA A 101 -7.53 7.91 -18.04
CA ALA A 101 -8.40 8.81 -17.29
C ALA A 101 -8.93 9.95 -18.16
N LEU A 102 -8.07 10.60 -18.96
CA LEU A 102 -8.47 11.71 -19.82
C LEU A 102 -9.35 11.28 -21.01
N TYR A 103 -8.94 10.24 -21.73
CA TYR A 103 -9.54 9.90 -23.03
C TYR A 103 -10.62 8.83 -22.97
N VAL A 104 -10.65 8.01 -21.91
CA VAL A 104 -11.61 6.91 -21.77
C VAL A 104 -12.56 7.14 -20.61
N ALA A 105 -12.04 7.51 -19.43
CA ALA A 105 -12.87 7.78 -18.27
C ALA A 105 -13.51 9.18 -18.28
N GLY A 106 -13.12 10.04 -19.22
CA GLY A 106 -13.69 11.38 -19.40
C GLY A 106 -13.32 12.37 -18.29
N TRP A 107 -12.21 12.15 -17.60
CA TRP A 107 -11.75 13.08 -16.56
C TRP A 107 -11.18 14.33 -17.23
N SER A 108 -11.63 15.50 -16.81
CA SER A 108 -11.02 16.77 -17.19
C SER A 108 -9.81 17.06 -16.28
N PRO A 109 -8.70 17.57 -16.82
CA PRO A 109 -7.59 18.08 -15.99
C PRO A 109 -8.01 19.27 -15.11
N GLU A 110 -9.10 19.93 -15.51
CA GLU A 110 -9.80 20.96 -14.79
C GLU A 110 -10.90 20.25 -13.98
N GLY A 111 -10.67 20.02 -12.69
CA GLY A 111 -11.66 19.38 -11.81
C GLY A 111 -12.98 20.13 -11.73
#